data_AF-A0A2T2S8A3-F1
#
_entry.id   AF-A0A2T2S8A3-F1
#
_cell.length_a   1.000
_cell.length_b   1.000
_cell.length_c   1.000
_cell.angle_alpha   90.00
_cell.angle_beta   90.00
_cell.angle_gamma   90.00
#
_symmetry.space_group_name_H-M   'P 1'
#
loop_
_entity.id
_entity.type
_entity.pdbx_description
1 polymer ?
#
loop_
_entity_poly.entity_id
_entity_poly.type
_entity_poly.pdbx_seq_one_letter_code
_entity_poly.pdbx_strand_id
1 'polypeptide(L)' 'MECSKGTYVQGLARGLGEALGVGAPLTALRRTTMGKFTVEHSRSMETLEDTLF' A
#
# COMPACT_ATOMS: atom_id res chain seq x y z
N MET A 1 -7.12 -1.64 6.19
CA MET A 1 -6.34 -2.64 6.96
C MET A 1 -5.20 -1.91 7.63
N GLU A 2 -5.03 -2.10 8.94
CA GLU A 2 -3.83 -1.69 9.67
C GLU A 2 -2.96 -2.92 9.94
N CYS A 3 -1.65 -2.75 9.91
CA CYS A 3 -0.73 -3.85 10.12
C CYS A 3 0.60 -3.38 10.71
N SER A 4 1.30 -4.28 11.38
CA SER A 4 2.64 -4.03 11.89
C SER A 4 3.67 -3.95 10.77
N LYS A 5 4.87 -3.46 11.09
CA LYS A 5 6.01 -3.54 10.18
C LYS A 5 6.23 -4.99 9.71
N GLY A 6 6.62 -5.16 8.45
CA GLY A 6 6.94 -6.47 7.86
C GLY A 6 5.74 -7.29 7.37
N THR A 7 4.49 -6.79 7.52
CA THR A 7 3.33 -7.52 7.02
C THR A 7 3.30 -7.53 5.48
N TYR A 8 3.18 -8.73 4.91
CA TYR A 8 3.15 -8.94 3.47
C TYR A 8 1.70 -9.05 2.96
N VAL A 9 1.10 -7.93 2.57
CA VAL A 9 -0.32 -7.84 2.15
C VAL A 9 -0.64 -8.77 0.98
N GLN A 10 0.29 -8.95 0.04
CA GLN A 10 0.13 -9.88 -1.08
C GLN A 10 0.01 -11.34 -0.61
N GLY A 11 0.69 -11.72 0.47
CA GLY A 11 0.57 -13.05 1.06
C GLY A 11 -0.80 -13.27 1.71
N LEU A 12 -1.35 -12.25 2.37
CA LEU A 12 -2.71 -12.28 2.91
C LEU A 12 -3.75 -12.45 1.81
N ALA A 13 -3.62 -11.70 0.71
CA ALA A 13 -4.51 -11.85 -0.45
C ALA A 13 -4.46 -13.28 -1.00
N ARG A 14 -3.25 -13.82 -1.21
CA ARG A 14 -3.08 -15.21 -1.67
C ARG A 14 -3.74 -16.22 -0.73
N GLY A 15 -3.47 -16.13 0.58
CA GLY A 15 -4.07 -17.04 1.57
C GLY A 15 -5.60 -16.99 1.58
N LEU A 16 -6.20 -15.81 1.39
CA LEU A 16 -7.65 -15.69 1.24
C LEU A 16 -8.15 -16.37 -0.03
N GLY A 17 -7.45 -16.17 -1.16
CA GLY A 17 -7.80 -16.82 -2.42
C GLY A 17 -7.68 -18.35 -2.37
N GLU A 18 -6.68 -18.87 -1.67
CA GLU A 18 -6.51 -20.31 -1.40
C GLU A 18 -7.65 -20.85 -0.54
N ALA A 19 -8.00 -20.16 0.55
CA ALA A 19 -9.11 -20.56 1.43
C ALA A 19 -10.47 -20.58 0.72
N LEU A 20 -10.67 -19.72 -0.28
CA LEU A 20 -11.88 -19.65 -1.08
C LEU A 20 -11.85 -20.54 -2.34
N GLY A 21 -10.70 -21.13 -2.69
CA GLY A 21 -10.55 -22.00 -3.86
C GLY A 21 -10.64 -21.30 -5.22
N VAL A 22 -10.61 -19.96 -5.26
CA VAL A 22 -10.77 -19.17 -6.49
C VAL A 22 -9.52 -18.37 -6.88
N GLY A 23 -8.53 -18.31 -6.00
CA GLY A 23 -7.36 -17.44 -6.16
C GLY A 23 -7.70 -15.96 -5.91
N ALA A 24 -6.67 -15.15 -5.64
CA ALA A 24 -6.85 -13.73 -5.32
C ALA A 24 -5.57 -12.92 -5.64
N PRO A 25 -5.32 -12.59 -6.91
CA PRO A 25 -4.20 -11.73 -7.28
C PRO A 25 -4.41 -10.30 -6.76
N LEU A 26 -3.39 -9.72 -6.14
CA LEU A 26 -3.40 -8.33 -5.71
C LEU A 26 -3.13 -7.41 -6.92
N THR A 27 -4.16 -6.73 -7.42
CA THR A 27 -4.07 -5.91 -8.64
C THR A 27 -3.52 -4.51 -8.38
N ALA A 28 -3.81 -3.94 -7.22
CA ALA A 28 -3.31 -2.65 -6.79
C ALA A 28 -3.14 -2.61 -5.28
N LEU A 29 -2.14 -1.86 -4.82
CA LEU A 29 -1.90 -1.61 -3.41
C LEU A 29 -1.48 -0.16 -3.23
N ARG A 30 -2.19 0.58 -2.37
CA ARG A 30 -1.82 1.94 -1.97
C ARG A 30 -1.65 1.98 -0.47
N ARG A 31 -0.46 2.38 -0.03
CA ARG A 31 -0.18 2.64 1.39
C ARG A 31 -0.66 4.05 1.74
N THR A 32 -1.57 4.16 2.69
CA THR A 32 -2.14 5.45 3.13
C THR A 32 -1.41 6.06 4.31
N THR A 33 -0.74 5.24 5.13
CA THR A 33 -0.03 5.71 6.33
C THR A 33 1.30 4.97 6.55
N MET A 34 2.26 5.65 7.16
CA MET A 34 3.56 5.14 7.61
C MET A 34 3.94 5.84 8.91
N GLY A 35 3.70 5.18 10.06
CA GLY A 35 3.86 5.82 11.36
C GLY A 35 2.99 7.08 11.44
N LYS A 36 3.62 8.24 11.68
CA LYS A 36 2.95 9.55 11.75
C LYS A 36 2.68 10.22 10.40
N PHE A 37 3.15 9.65 9.29
CA PHE A 37 3.00 10.23 7.97
C PHE A 37 1.78 9.64 7.27
N THR A 38 0.99 10.49 6.63
CA THR A 38 -0.19 10.08 5.88
C THR A 38 -0.07 10.53 4.42
N VAL A 39 -0.79 9.84 3.53
CA VAL A 39 -0.73 10.10 2.10
C VAL A 39 -1.39 11.43 1.73
N GLU A 40 -2.33 11.93 2.54
CA GLU A 40 -2.95 13.25 2.36
C GLU A 40 -1.94 14.40 2.47
N HIS A 41 -0.87 14.20 3.26
CA HIS A 41 0.22 15.16 3.40
C HIS A 41 1.43 14.85 2.50
N SER A 42 1.33 13.84 1.63
CA SER A 42 2.39 13.50 0.68
C SER A 42 2.38 14.44 -0.53
N ARG A 43 3.54 14.59 -1.17
CA ARG A 43 3.72 15.34 -2.43
C ARG A 43 4.13 14.37 -3.54
N SER A 44 3.63 14.61 -4.75
CA SER A 44 4.13 13.92 -5.93
C SER A 44 5.54 14.40 -6.27
N MET A 45 6.29 13.62 -7.04
CA MET A 45 7.62 14.03 -7.52
C MET A 45 7.52 15.28 -8.39
N GLU A 46 6.52 15.36 -9.27
CA GLU A 46 6.25 16.54 -10.11
C GLU A 46 6.10 17.82 -9.27
N THR A 47 5.26 17.82 -8.23
CA THR A 47 5.11 18.99 -7.35
C THR A 47 6.40 19.32 -6.58
N LEU A 48 7.23 18.32 -6.30
CA LEU A 48 8.50 18.53 -5.61
C LEU A 48 9.52 19.22 -6.52
N GLU A 49 9.59 18.81 -7.78
CA GLU A 49 10.47 19.38 -8.81
C GLU A 49 10.14 20.86 -9.06
N ASP A 50 8.86 21.23 -9.13
CA ASP A 50 8.41 22.62 -9.32
C ASP A 50 8.80 23.56 -8.17
N THR A 51 9.01 23.03 -6.95
CA THR A 51 9.34 23.84 -5.75
C THR A 51 10.83 24.02 -5.50
N LEU A 52 11.70 23.38 -6.28
CA LEU A 52 13.16 23.43 -6.13
C LEU A 52 13.84 24.45 -7.08
N PHE A 53 13.06 25.17 -7.89
CA PHE A 53 13.51 26.22 -8.81
C PHE A 53 12.74 27.53 -8.57
#